data_AF-A0AAE0CLL5-F1
#
_entry.id   AF-A0AAE0CLL5-F1
#
_cell.length_a   1.000
_cell.length_b   1.000
_cell.length_c   1.000
_cell.angle_alpha   90.00
_cell.angle_beta   90.00
_cell.angle_gamma   90.00
#
_symmetry.space_group_name_H-M   'P 1'
#
loop_
_entity.id
_entity.type
_entity.pdbx_description
1 polymer ?
#
loop_
_entity_poly.entity_id
_entity_poly.type
_entity_poly.pdbx_seq_one_letter_code
_entity_poly.pdbx_strand_id
1 'polypeptide(L)'
;MPHLVKFSGGIIHRLLLHEVHHNVPSEEMWFMLGSHEVRFLKVELCIITGLRFGVVPDTSSYVSVDHGLHHRYFGGKDEISSFELRDVLRRGEFQQAYDSVKLCLIYLLNLILMWLDERVKIPVLQLRLVDDLDGFDVFPWGTHVYIHSIISFKHALDG
;
A
#
# COMPACT_ATOMS: atom_id res chain seq x y z
N MET A 1 -10.15 27.32 9.88
CA MET A 1 -9.09 26.47 10.48
C MET A 1 -9.57 25.03 10.35
N PRO A 2 -8.88 24.14 9.62
CA PRO A 2 -9.28 22.73 9.60
C PRO A 2 -8.89 22.10 10.94
N HIS A 3 -9.87 21.52 11.62
CA HIS A 3 -9.66 20.76 12.83
C HIS A 3 -8.84 19.52 12.46
N LEU A 4 -7.59 19.42 12.93
CA LEU A 4 -6.78 18.23 12.75
C LEU A 4 -7.50 17.07 13.45
N VAL A 5 -8.06 16.14 12.69
CA VAL A 5 -8.57 14.88 13.22
C VAL A 5 -7.37 14.14 13.82
N LYS A 6 -7.34 14.01 15.15
CA LYS A 6 -6.28 13.27 15.84
C LYS A 6 -6.56 11.78 15.70
N PHE A 7 -5.60 11.04 15.15
CA PHE A 7 -5.68 9.58 15.11
C PHE A 7 -5.86 9.02 16.53
N SER A 8 -6.88 8.17 16.71
CA SER A 8 -7.18 7.53 17.99
C SER A 8 -7.01 6.02 17.87
N GLY A 9 -5.80 5.54 18.18
CA GLY A 9 -5.51 4.10 18.16
C GLY A 9 -6.43 3.29 19.07
N GLY A 10 -6.90 3.87 20.18
CA GLY A 10 -7.85 3.22 21.08
C GLY A 10 -9.24 2.99 20.46
N ILE A 11 -9.70 3.87 19.57
CA ILE A 11 -10.96 3.65 18.83
C ILE A 11 -10.79 2.52 17.82
N ILE A 12 -9.69 2.55 17.05
CA ILE A 12 -9.40 1.52 16.05
C ILE A 12 -9.26 0.15 16.74
N HIS A 13 -8.49 0.06 17.82
CA HIS A 13 -8.32 -1.19 18.56
C HIS A 13 -9.66 -1.74 19.08
N ARG A 14 -10.51 -0.90 19.69
CA ARG A 14 -11.84 -1.34 20.15
C ARG A 14 -12.76 -1.76 19.00
N LEU A 15 -12.69 -1.07 17.87
CA LEU A 15 -13.42 -1.45 16.67
C LEU A 15 -12.96 -2.83 16.18
N LEU A 16 -11.65 -3.06 16.11
CA LEU A 16 -11.07 -4.34 15.72
C LEU A 16 -11.51 -5.46 16.67
N LEU A 17 -11.49 -5.25 17.99
CA LEU A 17 -11.94 -6.23 18.99
C LEU A 17 -13.43 -6.63 18.85
N HIS A 18 -14.20 -5.83 18.13
CA HIS A 18 -15.61 -6.09 17.83
C HIS A 18 -15.78 -6.78 16.47
N GLU A 19 -14.73 -7.38 15.91
CA GLU A 19 -14.83 -8.18 14.68
C GLU A 19 -15.79 -9.36 14.86
N VAL A 20 -16.67 -9.57 13.87
CA VAL A 20 -17.62 -10.67 13.80
C VAL A 20 -17.17 -11.65 12.72
N HIS A 21 -16.96 -12.90 13.13
CA HIS A 21 -16.57 -13.96 12.21
C HIS A 21 -17.82 -14.65 11.68
N HIS A 22 -17.98 -14.63 10.36
CA HIS A 22 -19.04 -15.38 9.69
C HIS A 22 -18.52 -16.76 9.27
N ASN A 23 -19.38 -17.77 9.29
CA ASN A 23 -19.02 -19.15 8.91
C ASN A 23 -18.70 -19.35 7.41
N VAL A 24 -18.74 -18.28 6.61
CA VAL A 24 -18.41 -18.29 5.19
C VAL A 24 -17.07 -17.58 5.00
N PRO A 25 -16.10 -18.17 4.26
CA PRO A 25 -14.89 -17.46 3.88
C PRO A 25 -15.28 -16.23 3.07
N SER A 26 -15.20 -15.06 3.71
CA SER A 26 -15.32 -13.79 3.03
C SER A 26 -13.97 -13.10 3.09
N GLU A 27 -13.62 -12.41 2.02
CA GLU A 27 -12.46 -11.51 2.04
C GLU A 27 -12.79 -10.21 2.79
N GLU A 28 -13.92 -10.15 3.49
CA GLU A 28 -14.45 -8.96 4.16
C GLU A 28 -14.19 -9.03 5.68
N MET A 29 -14.17 -7.86 6.32
CA MET A 29 -14.22 -7.76 7.79
C MET A 29 -15.55 -7.15 8.21
N TRP A 30 -16.14 -7.73 9.24
CA TRP A 30 -17.41 -7.30 9.83
C TRP A 30 -17.17 -6.88 11.27
N PHE A 31 -17.78 -5.80 11.71
CA PHE A 31 -17.61 -5.25 13.05
C PHE A 31 -18.95 -4.89 13.69
N MET A 32 -19.09 -5.13 14.99
CA MET A 32 -20.23 -4.66 15.79
C MET A 32 -19.99 -3.26 16.34
N LEU A 33 -20.68 -2.25 15.80
CA LEU A 33 -20.68 -0.90 16.34
C LEU A 33 -22.02 -0.60 17.03
N GLY A 34 -22.02 -0.69 18.36
CA GLY A 34 -23.26 -0.61 19.15
C GLY A 34 -24.16 -1.81 18.84
N SER A 35 -25.34 -1.55 18.28
CA SER A 35 -26.29 -2.58 17.83
C SER A 35 -26.30 -2.79 16.30
N HIS A 36 -25.31 -2.23 15.58
CA HIS A 36 -25.24 -2.29 14.14
C HIS A 36 -24.01 -3.04 13.67
N GLU A 37 -24.20 -3.96 12.73
CA GLU A 37 -23.12 -4.55 11.97
C GLU A 37 -22.67 -3.58 10.88
N VAL A 38 -21.38 -3.28 10.87
CA VAL A 38 -20.71 -2.50 9.81
C VAL A 38 -19.65 -3.38 9.15
N ARG A 39 -19.37 -3.13 7.89
CA ARG A 39 -18.44 -3.94 7.08
C ARG A 39 -17.35 -3.08 6.48
N PHE A 40 -16.19 -3.67 6.26
CA PHE A 40 -15.09 -3.08 5.50
C PHE A 40 -14.95 -3.81 4.16
N LEU A 41 -15.44 -3.18 3.10
CA LEU A 41 -15.53 -3.78 1.77
C LEU A 41 -14.43 -3.33 0.81
N LYS A 42 -14.09 -4.23 -0.12
CA LYS A 42 -13.32 -3.91 -1.34
C LYS A 42 -13.91 -2.71 -2.09
N VAL A 43 -15.24 -2.67 -2.23
CA VAL A 43 -15.95 -1.62 -2.96
C VAL A 43 -15.77 -0.25 -2.30
N GLU A 44 -15.82 -0.18 -0.98
CA GLU A 44 -15.65 1.09 -0.25
C GLU A 44 -14.23 1.61 -0.39
N LEU A 45 -13.23 0.73 -0.28
CA LEU A 45 -11.84 1.08 -0.51
C LEU A 45 -11.60 1.53 -1.96
N CYS A 46 -12.23 0.88 -2.94
CA CYS A 46 -12.20 1.27 -4.35
C CYS A 46 -12.75 2.68 -4.56
N ILE A 47 -13.90 3.00 -3.96
CA ILE A 47 -14.53 4.31 -4.08
C ILE A 47 -13.65 5.41 -3.47
N ILE A 48 -13.04 5.14 -2.31
CA ILE A 48 -12.20 6.13 -1.59
C ILE A 48 -10.88 6.38 -2.32
N THR A 49 -10.23 5.33 -2.80
CA THR A 49 -8.87 5.40 -3.35
C THR A 49 -8.83 5.57 -4.86
N GLY A 50 -9.89 5.19 -5.57
CA GLY A 50 -9.93 5.12 -7.03
C GLY A 50 -9.01 4.05 -7.64
N LEU A 51 -8.38 3.21 -6.82
CA LEU A 51 -7.43 2.20 -7.30
C LEU A 51 -8.16 1.07 -8.04
N ARG A 52 -7.49 0.51 -9.04
CA ARG A 52 -8.03 -0.64 -9.79
C ARG A 52 -8.03 -1.90 -8.93
N PHE A 53 -9.14 -2.62 -8.99
CA PHE A 53 -9.27 -3.97 -8.44
C PHE A 53 -9.25 -4.99 -9.57
N GLY A 54 -8.74 -6.17 -9.28
CA GLY A 54 -8.59 -7.26 -10.24
C GLY A 54 -7.78 -8.42 -9.69
N VAL A 55 -7.58 -9.44 -10.53
CA VAL A 55 -6.68 -10.56 -10.22
C VAL A 55 -5.24 -10.05 -10.24
N VAL A 56 -4.52 -10.20 -9.13
CA VAL A 56 -3.09 -9.86 -9.07
C VAL A 56 -2.35 -10.80 -10.03
N PRO A 57 -1.71 -10.26 -11.08
CA PRO A 57 -1.01 -11.09 -12.07
C PRO A 57 0.21 -11.76 -11.44
N ASP A 58 0.69 -12.84 -12.06
CA ASP A 58 1.99 -13.39 -11.67
C ASP A 58 3.08 -12.34 -11.90
N THR A 59 3.80 -12.02 -10.83
CA THR A 59 4.79 -10.95 -10.84
C THR A 59 6.18 -11.43 -11.28
N SER A 60 6.33 -12.73 -11.55
CA SER A 60 7.60 -13.34 -11.99
C SER A 60 8.11 -12.79 -13.33
N SER A 61 7.20 -12.34 -14.20
CA SER A 61 7.53 -11.77 -15.51
C SER A 61 7.98 -10.31 -15.48
N TYR A 62 7.89 -9.63 -14.32
CA TYR A 62 8.36 -8.25 -14.19
C TYR A 62 9.88 -8.25 -13.98
N VAL A 63 10.59 -8.14 -15.10
CA VAL A 63 12.05 -8.09 -15.14
C VAL A 63 12.53 -6.68 -14.81
N SER A 64 13.73 -6.57 -14.24
CA SER A 64 14.39 -5.28 -14.06
C SER A 64 14.61 -4.60 -15.42
N VAL A 65 14.24 -3.33 -15.50
CA VAL A 65 14.61 -2.48 -16.63
C VAL A 65 16.08 -2.10 -16.49
N ASP A 66 16.85 -2.28 -17.56
CA ASP A 66 18.25 -1.86 -17.59
C ASP A 66 18.35 -0.35 -17.37
N HIS A 67 19.24 0.07 -16.48
CA HIS A 67 19.32 1.45 -15.99
C HIS A 67 17.96 2.05 -15.52
N GLY A 68 17.04 1.22 -15.04
CA GLY A 68 15.76 1.65 -14.44
C GLY A 68 15.94 2.38 -13.10
N LEU A 69 14.84 2.85 -12.52
CA LEU A 69 14.84 3.59 -11.25
C LEU A 69 15.62 2.87 -10.15
N HIS A 70 15.42 1.55 -10.08
CA HIS A 70 16.08 0.72 -9.11
C HIS A 70 17.61 0.83 -9.17
N HIS A 71 18.17 0.75 -10.38
CA HIS A 71 19.61 0.87 -10.58
C HIS A 71 20.07 2.32 -10.36
N ARG A 72 19.38 3.32 -10.93
CA ARG A 72 19.84 4.72 -10.93
C ARG A 72 19.95 5.33 -9.53
N TYR A 73 19.00 5.01 -8.64
CA TYR A 73 18.91 5.65 -7.33
C TYR A 73 19.32 4.75 -6.17
N PHE A 74 19.29 3.43 -6.35
CA PHE A 74 19.55 2.48 -5.27
C PHE A 74 20.67 1.48 -5.58
N GLY A 75 21.33 1.60 -6.73
CA GLY A 75 22.46 0.73 -7.10
C GLY A 75 22.08 -0.73 -7.29
N GLY A 76 20.79 -1.02 -7.50
CA GLY A 76 20.31 -2.39 -7.73
C GLY A 76 20.34 -3.30 -6.51
N LYS A 77 20.33 -2.75 -5.29
CA LYS A 77 20.27 -3.51 -4.03
C LYS A 77 19.08 -4.47 -3.99
N ASP A 78 19.24 -5.62 -3.36
CA ASP A 78 18.12 -6.58 -3.21
C ASP A 78 16.98 -6.02 -2.35
N GLU A 79 17.27 -5.05 -1.48
CA GLU A 79 16.32 -4.49 -0.52
C GLU A 79 16.52 -2.99 -0.39
N ILE A 80 15.40 -2.26 -0.33
CA ILE A 80 15.38 -0.80 -0.20
C ILE A 80 14.46 -0.43 0.94
N SER A 81 14.95 0.40 1.86
CA SER A 81 14.11 0.93 2.93
C SER A 81 13.27 2.12 2.48
N SER A 82 12.12 2.33 3.12
CA SER A 82 11.34 3.56 2.90
C SER A 82 12.10 4.82 3.30
N PHE A 83 13.06 4.71 4.23
CA PHE A 83 14.00 5.78 4.55
C PHE A 83 14.86 6.20 3.35
N GLU A 84 15.46 5.24 2.65
CA GLU A 84 16.29 5.51 1.46
C GLU A 84 15.46 6.13 0.33
N LEU A 85 14.25 5.63 0.08
CA LEU A 85 13.34 6.24 -0.90
C LEU A 85 13.05 7.71 -0.56
N ARG A 86 12.78 7.99 0.73
CA ARG A 86 12.53 9.36 1.19
C ARG A 86 13.77 10.25 1.04
N ASP A 87 14.96 9.72 1.32
CA ASP A 87 16.20 10.47 1.17
C ASP A 87 16.42 10.88 -0.30
N VAL A 88 16.21 9.97 -1.24
CA VAL A 88 16.26 10.26 -2.69
C VAL A 88 15.26 11.36 -3.06
N LEU A 89 14.00 11.24 -2.62
CA LEU A 89 12.97 12.25 -2.87
C LEU A 89 13.33 13.63 -2.29
N ARG A 90 13.97 13.67 -1.11
CA ARG A 90 14.39 14.92 -0.45
C ARG A 90 15.56 15.60 -1.13
N ARG A 91 16.52 14.83 -1.66
CA ARG A 91 17.66 15.39 -2.41
C ARG A 91 17.19 16.09 -3.66
N GLY A 92 16.17 15.56 -4.33
CA GLY A 92 15.60 16.17 -5.54
C GLY A 92 16.52 16.11 -6.77
N GLU A 93 17.61 15.34 -6.70
CA GLU A 93 18.62 15.20 -7.76
C GLU A 93 18.17 14.14 -8.79
N PHE A 94 17.06 14.41 -9.49
CA PHE A 94 16.48 13.47 -10.43
C PHE A 94 17.17 13.51 -11.81
N GLN A 95 17.49 12.33 -12.34
CA GLN A 95 18.15 12.14 -13.63
C GLN A 95 17.19 12.25 -14.82
N GLN A 96 15.89 11.99 -14.64
CA GLN A 96 14.87 12.10 -15.69
C GLN A 96 13.62 12.85 -15.20
N ALA A 97 12.89 13.46 -16.15
CA ALA A 97 11.75 14.34 -15.86
C ALA A 97 10.62 13.67 -15.04
N TYR A 98 10.40 12.37 -15.22
CA TYR A 98 9.34 11.61 -14.54
C TYR A 98 9.81 10.80 -13.33
N ASP A 99 11.10 10.81 -13.01
CA ASP A 99 11.63 9.98 -11.90
C ASP A 99 11.05 10.41 -10.56
N SER A 100 10.89 11.71 -10.35
CA SER A 100 10.24 12.26 -9.16
C SER A 100 8.81 11.74 -9.00
N VAL A 101 8.02 11.74 -10.07
CA VAL A 101 6.64 11.24 -10.07
C VAL A 101 6.61 9.75 -9.74
N LYS A 102 7.44 8.95 -10.41
CA LYS A 102 7.53 7.51 -10.20
C LYS A 102 7.93 7.16 -8.75
N LEU A 103 8.95 7.81 -8.20
CA LEU A 103 9.36 7.61 -6.81
C LEU A 103 8.29 8.08 -5.81
N CYS A 104 7.59 9.18 -6.11
CA CYS A 104 6.45 9.65 -5.31
C CYS A 104 5.29 8.66 -5.33
N LEU A 105 4.99 8.00 -6.45
CA LEU A 105 3.95 6.98 -6.54
C LEU A 105 4.25 5.79 -5.61
N ILE A 106 5.49 5.31 -5.62
CA ILE A 106 5.93 4.26 -4.69
C ILE A 106 5.82 4.74 -3.24
N TYR A 107 6.25 5.97 -2.95
CA TYR A 107 6.17 6.52 -1.60
C TYR A 107 4.72 6.61 -1.10
N LEU A 108 3.80 7.12 -1.94
CA LEU A 108 2.35 7.17 -1.67
C LEU A 108 1.76 5.77 -1.43
N LEU A 109 2.08 4.82 -2.30
CA LEU A 109 1.60 3.45 -2.19
C LEU A 109 2.01 2.79 -0.86
N ASN A 110 3.29 2.89 -0.48
CA ASN A 110 3.77 2.20 0.72
C ASN A 110 3.36 2.90 2.02
N LEU A 111 3.52 4.21 2.11
CA LEU A 111 3.37 4.91 3.39
C LEU A 111 1.95 5.39 3.65
N ILE A 112 1.23 5.79 2.60
CA ILE A 112 -0.12 6.34 2.75
C ILE A 112 -1.16 5.23 2.62
N LEU A 113 -1.06 4.39 1.60
CA LEU A 113 -2.08 3.37 1.33
C LEU A 113 -1.87 2.09 2.15
N MET A 114 -0.63 1.62 2.29
CA MET A 114 -0.32 0.39 3.04
C MET A 114 0.11 0.63 4.48
N TRP A 115 0.30 1.90 4.88
CA TRP A 115 0.75 2.28 6.23
C TRP A 115 2.01 1.51 6.67
N LEU A 116 2.92 1.27 5.74
CA LEU A 116 4.17 0.59 6.08
C LEU A 116 5.02 1.47 7.01
N ASP A 117 5.57 0.89 8.08
CA ASP A 117 6.57 1.58 8.90
C ASP A 117 7.77 1.93 7.99
N GLU A 118 8.43 3.06 8.26
CA GLU A 118 9.58 3.50 7.48
C GLU A 118 10.74 2.48 7.46
N ARG A 119 10.75 1.56 8.42
CA ARG A 119 11.68 0.43 8.53
C ARG A 119 11.33 -0.74 7.61
N VAL A 120 10.11 -0.78 7.06
CA VAL A 120 9.69 -1.83 6.14
C VAL A 120 10.37 -1.63 4.80
N LYS A 121 10.83 -2.76 4.26
CA LYS A 121 11.47 -2.85 2.95
C LYS A 121 10.42 -2.71 1.86
N ILE A 122 10.71 -1.86 0.89
CA ILE A 122 9.88 -1.69 -0.30
C ILE A 122 10.07 -2.92 -1.20
N PRO A 123 8.99 -3.59 -1.60
CA PRO A 123 9.09 -4.68 -2.57
C PRO A 123 9.71 -4.17 -3.89
N VAL A 124 10.83 -4.76 -4.30
CA VAL A 124 11.54 -4.40 -5.54
C VAL A 124 10.64 -4.43 -6.76
N LEU A 125 9.62 -5.30 -6.77
CA LEU A 125 8.59 -5.35 -7.80
C LEU A 125 7.96 -3.99 -8.09
N GLN A 126 7.70 -3.17 -7.08
CA GLN A 126 7.06 -1.86 -7.27
C GLN A 126 7.98 -0.89 -8.03
N LEU A 127 9.29 -0.97 -7.81
CA LEU A 127 10.30 -0.20 -8.55
C LEU A 127 10.38 -0.64 -10.01
N ARG A 128 10.19 -1.94 -10.29
CA ARG A 128 10.14 -2.46 -11.66
C ARG A 128 8.86 -2.05 -12.37
N LEU A 129 7.72 -2.12 -11.67
CA LEU A 129 6.43 -1.71 -12.22
C LEU A 129 6.40 -0.24 -12.57
N VAL A 130 6.90 0.64 -11.69
CA VAL A 130 6.79 2.09 -11.92
C VAL A 130 7.70 2.59 -13.06
N ASP A 131 8.68 1.79 -13.48
CA ASP A 131 9.47 2.10 -14.68
C ASP A 131 8.58 2.10 -15.95
N ASP A 132 7.51 1.28 -15.97
CA ASP A 132 6.42 1.28 -16.96
C ASP A 132 5.12 1.83 -16.33
N LEU A 133 4.86 3.13 -16.51
CA LEU A 133 3.70 3.78 -15.90
C LEU A 133 2.35 3.24 -16.42
N ASP A 134 2.29 2.77 -17.68
CA ASP A 134 1.06 2.19 -18.22
C ASP A 134 0.79 0.85 -17.54
N GLY A 135 1.81 0.01 -17.40
CA GLY A 135 1.77 -1.22 -16.62
C GLY A 135 1.44 -0.98 -15.14
N PHE A 136 1.97 0.08 -14.56
CA PHE A 136 1.69 0.49 -13.18
C PHE A 136 0.22 0.92 -12.99
N ASP A 137 -0.37 1.69 -13.91
CA ASP A 137 -1.76 2.15 -13.80
C ASP A 137 -2.78 1.02 -13.91
N VAL A 138 -2.51 0.03 -14.78
CA VAL A 138 -3.40 -1.12 -14.96
C VAL A 138 -3.25 -2.18 -13.87
N PHE A 139 -2.15 -2.17 -13.11
CA PHE A 139 -1.91 -3.10 -12.03
C PHE A 139 -3.01 -2.97 -10.95
N PRO A 140 -3.53 -4.09 -10.40
CA PRO A 140 -4.66 -4.07 -9.46
C PRO A 140 -4.21 -3.67 -8.04
N TRP A 141 -3.70 -2.44 -7.88
CA TRP A 141 -3.23 -1.90 -6.61
C TRP A 141 -4.32 -1.91 -5.53
N GLY A 142 -5.59 -1.74 -5.90
CA GLY A 142 -6.70 -1.80 -4.97
C GLY A 142 -6.83 -3.17 -4.31
N THR A 143 -6.67 -4.25 -5.08
CA THR A 143 -6.62 -5.61 -4.54
C THR A 143 -5.42 -5.77 -3.60
N HIS A 144 -4.24 -5.30 -4.00
CA HIS A 144 -3.02 -5.42 -3.21
C HIS A 144 -3.12 -4.70 -1.85
N VAL A 145 -3.54 -3.43 -1.87
CA VAL A 145 -3.75 -2.62 -0.66
C VAL A 145 -4.82 -3.25 0.23
N TYR A 146 -5.94 -3.70 -0.36
CA TYR A 146 -7.02 -4.31 0.41
C TYR A 146 -6.56 -5.56 1.16
N ILE A 147 -5.90 -6.50 0.47
CA ILE A 147 -5.39 -7.73 1.09
C ILE A 147 -4.39 -7.39 2.20
N HIS A 148 -3.48 -6.44 1.94
CA HIS A 148 -2.55 -5.97 2.95
C HIS A 148 -3.27 -5.40 4.19
N SER A 149 -4.30 -4.57 4.01
CA SER A 149 -5.10 -4.03 5.12
C SER A 149 -5.77 -5.13 5.95
N ILE A 150 -6.43 -6.10 5.30
CA ILE A 150 -7.09 -7.22 5.98
C ILE A 150 -6.09 -8.04 6.80
N ILE A 151 -4.94 -8.40 6.20
CA ILE A 151 -3.87 -9.14 6.89
C ILE A 151 -3.34 -8.35 8.08
N SER A 152 -3.08 -7.05 7.91
CA SER A 152 -2.57 -6.17 8.96
C SER A 152 -3.56 -6.07 10.14
N PHE A 153 -4.85 -5.93 9.85
CA PHE A 153 -5.88 -5.87 10.88
C PHE A 153 -6.04 -7.19 11.63
N LYS A 154 -5.99 -8.33 10.94
CA LYS A 154 -6.02 -9.64 11.57
C LYS A 154 -4.81 -9.89 12.46
N HIS A 155 -3.61 -9.56 11.99
CA HIS A 155 -2.40 -9.66 12.81
C HIS A 155 -2.45 -8.74 14.05
N ALA A 156 -3.10 -7.58 13.96
CA ALA A 156 -3.29 -6.70 15.11
C ALA A 156 -4.26 -7.26 16.16
N LEU A 157 -5.05 -8.28 15.82
CA LEU A 157 -5.95 -9.00 16.72
C LEU A 157 -5.30 -10.22 17.38
N ASP A 158 -4.30 -10.82 16.73
CA ASP A 158 -3.57 -11.99 17.23
C ASP A 158 -2.46 -11.65 18.25
N GLY A 159 -2.29 -10.35 18.58
CA GLY A 159 -1.25 -9.81 19.46
C GLY A 159 -1.56 -9.84 20.96
#